data_AF-A0A060RNH9-F1
#
_entry.id   AF-A0A060RNH9-F1
#
_cell.length_a   1.000
_cell.length_b   1.000
_cell.length_c   1.000
_cell.angle_alpha   90.00
_cell.angle_beta   90.00
_cell.angle_gamma   90.00
#
_symmetry.space_group_name_H-M   'P 1'
#
loop_
_entity.id
_entity.type
_entity.pdbx_description
1 polymer ?
#
loop_
_entity_poly.entity_id
_entity_poly.type
_entity_poly.pdbx_seq_one_letter_code
_entity_poly.pdbx_strand_id
1 'polypeptide(L)'
;MSFEITEEYYVPPEVLFNAFTDAYTLTRLSRGSLAEVDLKVGGKFSLFSGSILGEFTEITKPHKIVEKWKFRDWNEYDYSTVTVEFISVKENHTKLKLTHNNIPASNKYNEGGVLERCKNGWTQNFLHNIEVILGYPKKK
;
A
#
# COMPACT_ATOMS: atom_id res chain seq x y z
N MET A 1 14.96 7.79 2.64
CA MET A 1 15.35 6.37 2.46
C MET A 1 14.34 5.66 1.57
N SER A 2 14.62 4.43 1.12
CA SER A 2 13.71 3.66 0.26
C SER A 2 13.89 2.15 0.37
N PHE A 3 12.88 1.38 -0.02
CA PHE A 3 12.96 -0.06 -0.25
C PHE A 3 11.98 -0.49 -1.35
N GLU A 4 12.15 -1.72 -1.82
CA GLU A 4 11.28 -2.37 -2.80
C GLU A 4 10.85 -3.76 -2.30
N ILE A 5 9.62 -4.15 -2.60
CA ILE A 5 9.04 -5.47 -2.35
C ILE A 5 8.47 -5.98 -3.66
N THR A 6 8.75 -7.23 -4.00
CA THR A 6 8.21 -7.90 -5.18
C THR A 6 7.59 -9.22 -4.75
N GLU A 7 6.34 -9.44 -5.13
CA GLU A 7 5.58 -10.67 -4.85
C GLU A 7 4.82 -11.09 -6.12
N GLU A 8 4.59 -12.40 -6.30
CA GLU A 8 3.79 -12.93 -7.41
C GLU A 8 2.51 -13.59 -6.86
N TYR A 9 1.34 -13.19 -7.37
CA TYR A 9 0.04 -13.73 -6.97
C TYR A 9 -0.68 -14.39 -8.14
N TYR A 10 -1.32 -15.53 -7.89
CA TYR A 10 -2.13 -16.28 -8.86
C TYR A 10 -3.56 -15.71 -8.98
N VAL A 11 -3.64 -14.39 -9.21
CA VAL A 11 -4.87 -13.63 -9.48
C VAL A 11 -4.61 -12.60 -10.58
N PRO A 12 -5.62 -12.11 -11.32
CA PRO A 12 -5.43 -11.09 -12.34
C PRO A 12 -5.12 -9.69 -11.76
N PRO A 13 -4.52 -8.77 -12.53
CA PRO A 13 -4.07 -7.46 -12.01
C PRO A 13 -5.20 -6.61 -11.44
N GLU A 14 -6.40 -6.69 -12.02
CA GLU A 14 -7.58 -5.94 -11.56
C GLU A 14 -7.99 -6.27 -10.12
N VAL A 15 -7.79 -7.52 -9.70
CA VAL A 15 -8.13 -8.00 -8.35
C VAL A 15 -7.15 -7.43 -7.34
N LEU A 16 -5.84 -7.42 -7.66
CA LEU A 16 -4.84 -6.76 -6.81
C LEU A 16 -5.03 -5.24 -6.79
N PHE A 17 -5.30 -4.62 -7.93
CA PHE A 17 -5.58 -3.19 -7.99
C PHE A 17 -6.75 -2.81 -7.08
N ASN A 18 -7.84 -3.58 -7.09
CA ASN A 18 -8.97 -3.38 -6.20
C ASN A 18 -8.57 -3.52 -4.72
N ALA A 19 -7.70 -4.47 -4.38
CA ALA A 19 -7.22 -4.66 -3.01
C ALA A 19 -6.47 -3.45 -2.42
N PHE A 20 -5.92 -2.58 -3.27
CA PHE A 20 -5.24 -1.34 -2.87
C PHE A 20 -6.14 -0.10 -2.95
N THR A 21 -7.29 -0.17 -3.61
CA THR A 21 -8.08 1.03 -3.97
C THR A 21 -9.53 1.01 -3.49
N ASP A 22 -10.05 -0.15 -3.09
CA ASP A 22 -11.42 -0.29 -2.60
C ASP A 22 -11.48 -0.18 -1.07
N ALA A 23 -12.30 0.74 -0.57
CA ALA A 23 -12.44 1.01 0.87
C ALA A 23 -12.91 -0.22 1.67
N TYR A 24 -13.82 -1.03 1.12
CA TYR A 24 -14.32 -2.22 1.81
C TYR A 24 -13.24 -3.30 1.87
N THR A 25 -12.52 -3.52 0.78
CA THR A 25 -11.38 -4.47 0.74
C THR A 25 -10.25 -4.01 1.67
N LEU A 26 -9.91 -2.73 1.68
CA LEU A 26 -8.91 -2.15 2.58
C LEU A 26 -9.32 -2.26 4.05
N THR A 27 -10.61 -2.09 4.37
CA THR A 27 -11.13 -2.30 5.73
C THR A 27 -10.97 -3.76 6.17
N ARG A 28 -11.20 -4.72 5.27
CA ARG A 28 -10.94 -6.16 5.54
C ARG A 28 -9.46 -6.43 5.77
N LEU A 29 -8.58 -5.88 4.94
CA LEU A 29 -7.13 -5.99 5.10
C LEU A 29 -6.63 -5.33 6.40
N SER A 30 -7.33 -4.30 6.87
CA SER A 30 -7.06 -3.60 8.13
C SER A 30 -7.73 -4.24 9.36
N ARG A 31 -8.13 -5.52 9.25
CA ARG A 31 -8.78 -6.31 10.33
C ARG A 31 -10.01 -5.63 10.93
N GLY A 32 -10.78 -4.91 10.11
CA GLY A 32 -12.01 -4.22 10.52
C GLY A 32 -11.82 -2.76 10.93
N SER A 33 -10.59 -2.23 10.95
CA SER A 33 -10.38 -0.79 11.10
C SER A 33 -10.83 -0.08 9.82
N LEU A 34 -11.66 0.96 9.97
CA LEU A 34 -12.26 1.64 8.83
C LEU A 34 -11.19 2.24 7.91
N ALA A 35 -11.32 1.94 6.62
CA ALA A 35 -10.59 2.59 5.54
C ALA A 35 -11.53 3.55 4.79
N GLU A 36 -11.06 4.75 4.51
CA GLU A 36 -11.76 5.74 3.68
C GLU A 36 -10.95 5.98 2.42
N VAL A 37 -11.61 5.99 1.26
CA VAL A 37 -10.96 6.12 -0.04
C VAL A 37 -11.79 7.00 -0.96
N ASP A 38 -11.18 8.07 -1.46
CA ASP A 38 -11.67 8.88 -2.57
C ASP A 38 -10.83 8.54 -3.82
N LEU A 39 -11.27 7.55 -4.60
CA LEU A 39 -10.49 6.98 -5.70
C LEU A 39 -10.49 7.87 -6.95
N LYS A 40 -9.69 8.93 -6.92
CA LYS A 40 -9.39 9.81 -8.05
C LYS A 40 -8.01 10.44 -7.87
N VAL A 41 -7.43 10.98 -8.94
CA VAL A 41 -6.19 11.76 -8.82
C VAL A 41 -6.45 13.00 -7.95
N GLY A 42 -5.60 13.21 -6.94
CA GLY A 42 -5.79 14.21 -5.87
C GLY A 42 -6.77 13.77 -4.77
N GLY A 43 -7.40 12.61 -4.91
CA GLY A 43 -8.29 12.03 -3.91
C GLY A 43 -7.49 11.45 -2.74
N LYS A 44 -8.04 11.61 -1.53
CA LYS A 44 -7.39 11.20 -0.29
C LYS A 44 -7.79 9.78 0.12
N PHE A 45 -6.93 9.15 0.90
CA PHE A 45 -7.26 7.92 1.61
C PHE A 45 -6.78 7.96 3.07
N SER A 46 -7.43 7.15 3.89
CA SER A 46 -7.14 6.96 5.31
C SER A 46 -7.24 5.48 5.63
N LEU A 47 -6.22 4.93 6.28
CA LEU A 47 -6.18 3.52 6.71
C LEU A 47 -5.96 3.45 8.22
N PHE A 48 -6.43 2.35 8.82
CA PHE A 48 -6.31 2.09 10.26
C PHE A 48 -6.82 3.28 11.11
N SER A 49 -8.03 3.75 10.78
CA SER A 49 -8.68 4.88 11.47
C SER A 49 -7.80 6.15 11.52
N GLY A 50 -7.16 6.48 10.41
CA GLY A 50 -6.32 7.67 10.27
C GLY A 50 -4.88 7.53 10.80
N SER A 51 -4.43 6.31 11.10
CA SER A 51 -3.01 6.09 11.45
C SER A 51 -2.09 6.24 10.24
N ILE A 52 -2.59 5.86 9.06
CA ILE A 52 -1.95 6.06 7.77
C ILE A 52 -2.85 6.94 6.92
N LEU A 53 -2.25 7.92 6.25
CA LEU A 53 -2.94 8.93 5.47
C LEU A 53 -2.21 9.11 4.14
N GLY A 54 -2.94 9.45 3.09
CA GLY A 54 -2.31 9.73 1.81
C GLY A 54 -3.23 10.32 0.75
N GLU A 55 -2.69 10.44 -0.44
CA GLU A 55 -3.33 11.03 -1.62
C GLU A 55 -2.87 10.28 -2.87
N PHE A 56 -3.80 9.90 -3.75
CA PHE A 56 -3.47 9.29 -5.03
C PHE A 56 -2.97 10.35 -6.00
N THR A 57 -1.73 10.24 -6.46
CA THR A 57 -1.12 11.16 -7.43
C THR A 57 -1.17 10.64 -8.86
N GLU A 58 -1.26 9.32 -9.04
CA GLU A 58 -1.40 8.68 -10.36
C GLU A 58 -2.29 7.44 -10.21
N ILE A 59 -3.23 7.26 -11.14
CA ILE A 59 -4.09 6.07 -11.19
C ILE A 59 -4.15 5.59 -12.65
N THR A 60 -3.50 4.48 -12.94
CA THR A 60 -3.49 3.84 -14.26
C THR A 60 -4.08 2.44 -14.11
N LYS A 61 -5.41 2.35 -14.04
CA LYS A 61 -6.12 1.08 -13.80
C LYS A 61 -5.94 0.09 -14.97
N PRO A 62 -5.72 -1.22 -14.72
CA PRO A 62 -5.41 -1.88 -13.44
C PRO A 62 -3.90 -1.98 -13.14
N HIS A 63 -3.04 -1.29 -13.89
CA HIS A 63 -1.60 -1.56 -13.96
C HIS A 63 -0.76 -0.84 -12.90
N LYS A 64 -1.18 0.35 -12.43
CA LYS A 64 -0.33 1.17 -11.55
C LYS A 64 -1.12 2.16 -10.71
N ILE A 65 -0.63 2.38 -9.49
CA ILE A 65 -1.00 3.52 -8.63
C ILE A 65 0.26 4.17 -8.05
N VAL A 66 0.21 5.49 -7.87
CA VAL A 66 1.23 6.25 -7.14
C VAL A 66 0.54 7.10 -6.08
N GLU A 67 1.11 7.11 -4.89
CA GLU A 67 0.55 7.72 -3.70
C GLU A 67 1.57 8.62 -2.99
N LYS A 68 1.13 9.79 -2.53
CA LYS A 68 1.74 10.41 -1.36
C LYS A 68 1.26 9.64 -0.15
N TRP A 69 2.18 9.31 0.74
CA TRP A 69 1.90 8.42 1.86
C TRP A 69 2.58 8.93 3.13
N LYS A 70 1.93 8.80 4.28
CA LYS A 70 2.56 9.05 5.58
C LYS A 70 1.88 8.30 6.71
N PHE A 71 2.63 8.10 7.79
CA PHE A 71 2.02 7.89 9.09
C PHE A 71 1.64 9.24 9.73
N ARG A 72 0.59 9.25 10.55
CA ARG A 72 0.11 10.46 11.25
C ARG A 72 1.12 11.07 12.23
N ASP A 73 2.12 10.31 12.68
CA ASP A 73 3.16 10.75 13.61
C ASP A 73 4.41 11.30 12.91
N TRP A 74 4.47 11.26 11.58
CA TRP A 74 5.52 11.96 10.83
C TRP A 74 5.32 13.48 10.91
N ASN A 75 6.38 14.25 10.63
CA ASN A 75 6.25 15.71 10.57
C ASN A 75 5.21 16.10 9.52
N GLU A 76 4.58 17.26 9.70
CA GLU A 76 3.47 17.73 8.84
C GLU A 76 3.82 17.67 7.34
N TYR A 77 5.02 18.13 6.99
CA TYR A 77 5.52 18.20 5.61
C TYR A 77 6.16 16.91 5.10
N ASP A 78 6.41 15.93 5.97
CA ASP A 78 7.01 14.67 5.57
C ASP A 78 5.97 13.77 4.92
N TYR A 79 6.15 13.52 3.62
CA TYR A 79 5.43 12.53 2.84
C TYR A 79 6.44 11.67 2.08
N SER A 80 6.21 10.36 2.13
CA SER A 80 6.87 9.40 1.27
C SER A 80 6.07 9.23 -0.03
N THR A 81 6.69 8.54 -0.99
CA THR A 81 6.05 8.15 -2.25
C THR A 81 5.96 6.63 -2.29
N VAL A 82 4.75 6.11 -2.47
CA VAL A 82 4.50 4.68 -2.70
C VAL A 82 4.08 4.50 -4.15
N THR A 83 4.78 3.63 -4.87
CA THR A 83 4.40 3.21 -6.22
C THR A 83 4.09 1.72 -6.18
N VAL A 84 2.92 1.34 -6.67
CA VAL A 84 2.53 -0.07 -6.79
C VAL A 84 2.24 -0.37 -8.25
N GLU A 85 2.95 -1.35 -8.80
CA GLU A 85 2.81 -1.83 -10.17
C GLU A 85 2.22 -3.25 -10.15
N PHE A 86 1.18 -3.47 -10.96
CA PHE A 86 0.47 -4.74 -11.12
C PHE A 86 0.73 -5.27 -12.53
N ILE A 87 1.76 -6.09 -12.68
CA ILE A 87 2.29 -6.53 -13.97
C ILE A 87 1.74 -7.92 -14.29
N SER A 88 0.93 -8.03 -15.34
CA SER A 88 0.44 -9.33 -15.83
C SER A 88 1.60 -10.17 -16.36
N VAL A 89 1.91 -11.29 -15.69
CA VAL A 89 2.93 -12.25 -16.13
C VAL A 89 2.32 -13.19 -17.18
N LYS A 90 1.10 -13.65 -16.92
CA LYS A 90 0.24 -14.46 -17.79
C LYS A 90 -1.20 -14.38 -17.26
N GLU A 91 -2.14 -15.05 -17.91
CA GLU A 91 -3.53 -15.12 -17.44
C GLU A 91 -3.60 -15.57 -15.96
N ASN A 92 -4.37 -14.85 -15.15
CA ASN A 92 -4.54 -15.07 -13.71
C ASN A 92 -3.23 -15.16 -12.92
N HIS A 93 -2.17 -14.46 -13.37
CA HIS A 93 -0.89 -14.42 -12.67
C HIS A 93 -0.28 -13.01 -12.77
N THR A 94 -0.17 -12.35 -11.63
CA THR A 94 0.29 -10.97 -11.53
C THR A 94 1.51 -10.86 -10.65
N LYS A 95 2.53 -10.17 -11.15
CA LYS A 95 3.66 -9.70 -10.36
C LYS A 95 3.31 -8.34 -9.78
N LEU A 96 3.24 -8.27 -8.45
CA LEU A 96 3.10 -7.04 -7.69
C LEU A 96 4.48 -6.51 -7.33
N LYS A 97 4.77 -5.27 -7.71
CA LYS A 97 6.00 -4.57 -7.34
C LYS A 97 5.63 -3.30 -6.59
N LEU A 98 6.06 -3.21 -5.33
CA LEU A 98 5.85 -2.07 -4.46
C LEU A 98 7.18 -1.39 -4.20
N THR A 99 7.30 -0.13 -4.59
CA THR A 99 8.47 0.71 -4.30
C THR A 99 8.05 1.83 -3.36
N HIS A 100 8.77 2.00 -2.24
CA HIS A 100 8.48 3.02 -1.24
C HIS A 100 9.71 3.92 -1.07
N ASN A 101 9.61 5.16 -1.54
CA ASN A 101 10.68 6.16 -1.56
C ASN A 101 10.41 7.33 -0.62
N ASN A 102 11.42 8.18 -0.40
CA ASN A 102 11.30 9.40 0.40
C ASN A 102 10.82 9.18 1.83
N ILE A 103 11.15 8.03 2.43
CA ILE A 103 10.84 7.73 3.83
C ILE A 103 11.75 8.59 4.74
N PRO A 104 11.20 9.35 5.70
CA PRO A 104 11.98 10.19 6.61
C PRO A 104 12.82 9.34 7.57
N ALA A 105 13.91 9.92 8.08
CA ALA A 105 14.82 9.25 9.02
C ALA A 105 14.18 9.01 10.39
N SER A 106 13.35 9.95 10.84
CA SER A 106 12.66 9.93 12.11
C SER A 106 11.24 10.49 11.99
N ASN A 107 10.41 10.21 12.99
CA ASN A 107 9.09 10.85 13.12
C ASN A 107 9.21 12.24 13.77
N LYS A 108 8.07 12.89 14.07
CA LYS A 108 8.04 14.22 14.68
C LYS A 108 8.56 14.32 16.12
N TYR A 109 8.85 13.17 16.74
CA TYR A 109 9.44 13.07 18.07
C TYR A 109 10.93 12.71 18.03
N ASN A 110 11.56 12.76 16.84
CA ASN A 110 12.94 12.35 16.59
C ASN A 110 13.22 10.86 16.85
N GLU A 111 12.19 10.01 16.79
CA GLU A 111 12.34 8.56 16.92
C GLU A 111 12.66 7.95 15.55
N GLY A 112 13.75 7.19 15.47
CA GLY A 112 14.21 6.52 14.24
C GLY A 112 13.45 5.23 13.91
N GLY A 113 14.02 4.39 13.03
CA GLY A 113 13.45 3.08 12.68
C GLY A 113 12.22 3.13 11.75
N VAL A 114 11.94 4.29 11.17
CA VAL A 114 10.76 4.52 10.33
C VAL A 114 10.74 3.61 9.09
N LEU A 115 11.90 3.36 8.47
CA LEU A 115 12.00 2.48 7.31
C LEU A 115 11.55 1.05 7.62
N GLU A 116 12.07 0.47 8.71
CA GLU A 116 11.70 -0.88 9.13
C GLU A 116 10.22 -0.95 9.53
N ARG A 117 9.69 0.10 10.18
CA ARG A 117 8.26 0.20 10.48
C ARG A 117 7.40 0.16 9.21
N CYS A 118 7.77 0.92 8.17
CA CYS A 118 7.09 0.87 6.88
C CYS A 118 7.16 -0.54 6.27
N LYS A 119 8.37 -1.10 6.17
CA LYS A 119 8.60 -2.41 5.53
C LYS A 119 7.86 -3.55 6.24
N ASN A 120 7.83 -3.54 7.57
CA ASN A 120 7.09 -4.50 8.38
C ASN A 120 5.58 -4.31 8.22
N GLY A 121 5.08 -3.07 8.15
CA GLY A 121 3.67 -2.78 7.88
C GLY A 121 3.20 -3.40 6.55
N TRP A 122 4.03 -3.30 5.50
CA TRP A 122 3.72 -3.96 4.22
C TRP A 122 3.81 -5.48 4.29
N THR A 123 4.93 -6.02 4.76
CA THR A 123 5.19 -7.47 4.69
C THR A 123 4.38 -8.29 5.70
N GLN A 124 4.24 -7.82 6.94
CA GLN A 124 3.62 -8.57 8.03
C GLN A 124 2.10 -8.35 8.13
N ASN A 125 1.61 -7.20 7.66
CA ASN A 125 0.19 -6.88 7.75
C ASN A 125 -0.45 -6.85 6.37
N PHE A 126 -0.12 -5.87 5.52
CA PHE A 126 -0.90 -5.61 4.31
C PHE A 126 -0.80 -6.74 3.29
N LEU A 127 0.41 -7.06 2.81
CA LEU A 127 0.66 -8.09 1.80
C LEU A 127 0.40 -9.50 2.35
N HIS A 128 0.65 -9.72 3.65
CA HIS A 128 0.28 -10.96 4.33
C HIS A 128 -1.24 -11.17 4.33
N ASN A 129 -2.03 -10.12 4.63
CA ASN A 129 -3.48 -10.22 4.67
C ASN A 129 -4.10 -10.36 3.27
N ILE A 130 -3.43 -9.92 2.20
CA ILE A 130 -3.85 -10.24 0.84
C ILE A 130 -3.87 -11.77 0.64
N GLU A 131 -2.84 -12.46 1.11
CA GLU A 131 -2.79 -13.93 1.04
C GLU A 131 -3.80 -14.59 1.99
N VAL A 132 -3.80 -14.20 3.26
CA VAL A 132 -4.54 -14.94 4.31
C VAL A 132 -6.02 -14.53 4.44
N ILE A 133 -6.37 -13.27 4.21
CA ILE A 133 -7.75 -12.75 4.39
C ILE A 133 -8.51 -12.71 3.07
N LEU A 134 -7.85 -12.27 2.00
CA LEU A 134 -8.48 -12.26 0.68
C LEU A 134 -8.37 -13.61 -0.03
N GLY A 135 -7.48 -14.49 0.45
CA GLY A 135 -7.30 -15.84 -0.08
C GLY A 135 -6.58 -15.85 -1.42
N TYR A 136 -5.79 -14.81 -1.74
CA TYR A 136 -5.09 -14.72 -3.02
C TYR A 136 -3.79 -15.53 -2.92
N PRO A 137 -3.68 -16.68 -3.61
CA PRO A 137 -2.51 -17.53 -3.47
C PRO A 137 -1.29 -16.82 -4.04
N LYS A 138 -0.20 -16.77 -3.28
CA LYS A 138 1.07 -16.21 -3.75
C LYS A 138 2.10 -17.30 -4.02
N LYS A 139 3.08 -17.00 -4.87
CA LYS A 139 4.23 -17.84 -5.12
C LYS A 139 5.08 -17.93 -3.84
N LYS A 140 5.38 -19.15 -3.41
CA LYS A 140 6.22 -19.43 -2.24
C LYS A 140 7.70 -19.29 -2.57
#